data_AF-A0A4V6A6X3-F1
#
_entry.id   AF-A0A4V6A6X3-F1
#
_cell.length_a   1.000
_cell.length_b   1.000
_cell.length_c   1.000
_cell.angle_alpha   90.00
_cell.angle_beta   90.00
_cell.angle_gamma   90.00
#
_symmetry.space_group_name_H-M   'P 1'
#
loop_
_entity.id
_entity.type
_entity.pdbx_description
1 polymer ?
#
loop_
_entity_poly.entity_id
_entity_poly.type
_entity_poly.pdbx_seq_one_letter_code
_entity_poly.pdbx_strand_id
1 'polypeptide(L)'
;MKTLLITLVLVAFASTALSQTTGIPNPCGNGTLCFGCVGVRTCCPHPNAVCCRSGVRCCPAGSACDALEQYCIRRNLMGEEIRIPIM
;
A
#
# COMPACT_ATOMS: atom_id res chain seq x y z
N MET A 1 4.11 45.15 -19.37
CA MET A 1 4.85 44.00 -19.95
C MET A 1 5.55 43.15 -18.89
N LYS A 2 6.29 43.75 -17.93
CA LYS A 2 6.98 43.02 -16.86
C LYS A 2 6.04 42.26 -15.90
N THR A 3 4.90 42.84 -15.56
CA THR A 3 3.88 42.25 -14.66
C THR A 3 3.25 40.97 -15.24
N LEU A 4 3.04 40.93 -16.56
CA LEU A 4 2.46 39.80 -17.28
C LEU A 4 3.43 38.60 -17.35
N LEU A 5 4.73 38.89 -17.46
CA LEU A 5 5.80 37.91 -17.35
C LEU A 5 5.88 37.30 -15.95
N ILE A 6 5.77 38.12 -14.91
CA ILE A 6 5.82 37.67 -13.51
C ILE A 6 4.64 36.74 -13.19
N THR A 7 3.43 37.06 -13.66
CA THR A 7 2.25 36.20 -13.45
C THR A 7 2.36 34.86 -14.19
N LEU A 8 2.90 34.84 -15.42
CA LEU A 8 3.11 33.59 -16.17
C LEU A 8 4.13 32.67 -15.48
N VAL A 9 5.21 33.25 -14.96
CA VAL A 9 6.23 32.49 -14.22
C VAL A 9 5.63 31.92 -12.93
N LEU A 10 4.88 32.71 -12.15
CA LEU A 10 4.22 32.23 -10.92
C LEU A 10 3.24 31.08 -11.16
N VAL A 11 2.43 31.16 -12.23
CA VAL A 11 1.47 30.10 -12.59
C VAL A 11 2.19 28.82 -13.04
N ALA A 12 3.30 28.93 -13.79
CA ALA A 12 4.10 27.78 -14.19
C ALA A 12 4.74 27.07 -12.98
N PHE A 13 5.25 27.82 -11.99
CA PHE A 13 5.82 27.26 -10.76
C PHE A 13 4.76 26.61 -9.85
N ALA A 14 3.54 27.16 -9.77
CA ALA A 14 2.44 26.53 -9.04
C ALA A 14 1.97 25.21 -9.71
N SER A 15 2.04 25.15 -11.04
CA SER A 15 1.62 23.97 -11.81
C SER A 15 2.55 22.77 -11.60
N THR A 16 3.88 23.00 -11.49
CA THR A 16 4.87 21.94 -11.28
C THR A 16 4.93 21.43 -9.83
N ALA A 17 4.43 22.23 -8.87
CA ALA A 17 4.27 21.84 -7.47
C ALA A 17 3.07 20.89 -7.25
N LEU A 18 2.00 21.03 -8.05
CA LEU A 18 0.84 20.13 -7.99
C LEU A 18 1.14 18.73 -8.56
N SER A 19 2.10 18.60 -9.48
CA SER A 19 2.46 17.30 -10.05
C SER A 19 3.24 16.39 -9.10
N GLN A 20 3.78 16.92 -7.99
CA GLN A 20 4.67 16.17 -7.09
C GLN A 20 3.99 15.70 -5.79
N THR A 21 2.71 16.01 -5.58
CA THR A 21 1.97 15.65 -4.35
C THR A 21 0.91 14.56 -4.56
N THR A 22 0.70 14.07 -5.79
CA THR A 22 -0.36 13.09 -6.10
C THR A 22 0.00 11.63 -5.85
N GLY A 23 1.02 11.34 -5.06
CA GLY A 23 1.30 9.98 -4.64
C GLY A 23 2.63 9.89 -3.93
N ILE A 24 2.61 9.55 -2.63
CA ILE A 24 3.81 9.00 -2.00
C ILE A 24 4.24 7.82 -2.88
N PRO A 25 5.45 7.82 -3.47
CA PRO A 25 5.92 6.65 -4.18
C PRO A 25 6.00 5.53 -3.15
N ASN A 26 5.01 4.64 -3.16
CA ASN A 26 5.15 3.43 -2.38
C ASN A 26 6.35 2.69 -3.02
N PRO A 27 7.32 2.24 -2.23
CA PRO A 27 8.50 1.57 -2.77
C PRO A 27 8.16 0.21 -3.42
N CYS A 28 6.89 -0.19 -3.40
CA CYS A 28 6.37 -1.47 -3.84
C CYS A 28 5.59 -1.39 -5.17
N GLY A 29 5.59 -0.24 -5.86
CA GLY A 29 4.78 0.00 -7.06
C GLY A 29 3.26 -0.06 -6.80
N ASN A 30 2.63 -1.18 -7.15
CA ASN A 30 1.20 -1.42 -6.89
C ASN A 30 0.96 -2.29 -5.64
N GLY A 31 2.04 -2.69 -4.97
CA GLY A 31 1.97 -3.53 -3.77
C GLY A 31 1.63 -2.74 -2.51
N THR A 32 1.51 -3.47 -1.40
CA THR A 32 1.29 -2.89 -0.07
C THR A 32 2.59 -2.91 0.71
N LEU A 33 2.97 -1.78 1.31
CA LEU A 33 4.13 -1.71 2.18
C LEU A 33 3.73 -2.16 3.60
N CYS A 34 4.38 -3.21 4.10
CA CYS A 34 4.17 -3.72 5.44
C CYS A 34 5.34 -3.41 6.38
N PHE A 35 4.99 -3.11 7.63
CA PHE A 35 5.91 -2.94 8.74
C PHE A 35 5.49 -3.89 9.84
N GLY A 36 6.29 -4.93 10.06
CA GLY A 36 6.05 -5.90 11.11
C GLY A 36 6.78 -5.61 12.40
N CYS A 37 6.53 -6.44 13.42
CA CYS A 37 7.27 -6.41 14.68
C CYS A 37 8.75 -6.77 14.51
N VAL A 38 9.13 -7.41 13.41
CA VAL A 38 10.54 -7.75 13.09
C VAL A 38 11.34 -6.51 12.68
N GLY A 39 10.70 -5.36 12.46
CA GLY A 39 11.37 -4.11 12.08
C GLY A 39 11.80 -4.08 10.62
N VAL A 40 11.45 -5.09 9.83
CA VAL A 40 11.71 -5.17 8.39
C VAL A 40 10.53 -4.59 7.63
N ARG A 41 10.83 -3.77 6.62
CA ARG A 41 9.85 -3.34 5.61
C ARG A 41 9.79 -4.38 4.51
N THR A 42 8.59 -4.88 4.22
CA THR A 42 8.39 -5.79 3.10
C THR A 42 7.31 -5.28 2.16
N CYS A 43 7.43 -5.63 0.89
CA CYS A 43 6.44 -5.34 -0.12
C CYS A 43 5.59 -6.58 -0.36
N CYS A 44 4.29 -6.47 -0.11
CA CYS A 44 3.34 -7.49 -0.51
C CYS A 44 3.02 -7.35 -2.00
N PRO A 45 2.88 -8.45 -2.74
CA PRO A 45 2.57 -8.42 -4.17
C PRO A 45 1.15 -7.91 -4.47
N HIS A 46 0.25 -7.93 -3.49
CA HIS A 46 -1.13 -7.49 -3.66
C HIS A 46 -1.36 -6.07 -3.15
N PRO A 47 -2.19 -5.26 -3.86
CA PRO A 47 -2.69 -4.00 -3.33
C PRO A 47 -3.65 -4.27 -2.17
N ASN A 48 -3.65 -3.39 -1.17
CA ASN A 48 -4.50 -3.49 0.03
C ASN A 48 -4.37 -4.84 0.76
N ALA A 49 -3.17 -5.41 0.75
CA ALA A 49 -2.88 -6.63 1.48
C ALA A 49 -2.96 -6.39 3.00
N VAL A 50 -3.30 -7.44 3.74
CA VAL A 50 -3.28 -7.44 5.20
C VAL A 50 -1.89 -7.87 5.66
N CYS A 51 -1.22 -6.98 6.39
CA CYS A 51 0.08 -7.27 7.01
C CYS A 51 -0.10 -8.20 8.20
N CYS A 52 0.59 -9.34 8.21
CA CYS A 52 0.66 -10.16 9.42
C CYS A 52 1.58 -9.51 10.47
N ARG A 53 1.54 -10.00 11.72
CA ARG A 53 2.29 -9.43 12.85
C ARG A 53 3.80 -9.42 12.63
N SER A 54 4.34 -10.47 12.02
CA SER A 54 5.76 -10.51 11.63
C SER A 54 6.12 -9.47 10.58
N GLY A 55 5.14 -9.05 9.76
CA GLY A 55 5.28 -8.15 8.63
C GLY A 55 6.28 -8.60 7.56
N VAL A 56 6.64 -9.88 7.57
CA VAL A 56 7.36 -10.54 6.46
C VAL A 56 6.42 -11.36 5.57
N ARG A 57 5.19 -11.54 6.03
CA ARG A 57 4.13 -12.33 5.41
C ARG A 57 2.88 -11.48 5.24
N CYS A 58 2.17 -11.74 4.15
CA CYS A 58 1.02 -10.94 3.77
C CYS A 58 -0.16 -11.83 3.36
N CYS A 59 -1.36 -11.34 3.64
CA CYS A 59 -2.60 -11.94 3.20
C CYS A 59 -3.32 -11.04 2.18
N PRO A 60 -4.06 -11.62 1.21
CA PRO A 60 -4.84 -10.82 0.26
C PRO A 60 -5.96 -10.05 0.96
N ALA A 61 -6.45 -9.00 0.30
CA ALA A 61 -7.53 -8.17 0.83
C ALA A 61 -8.78 -9.02 1.20
N GLY A 62 -9.38 -8.72 2.36
CA GLY A 62 -10.56 -9.44 2.85
C GLY A 62 -10.27 -10.81 3.48
N SER A 63 -9.03 -11.05 3.90
CA SER A 63 -8.62 -12.20 4.72
C SER A 63 -7.82 -11.73 5.94
N ALA A 64 -7.64 -12.60 6.93
CA ALA A 64 -6.90 -12.32 8.17
C ALA A 64 -5.80 -13.37 8.39
N CYS A 65 -4.69 -13.01 9.02
CA CYS A 65 -3.63 -13.98 9.30
C CYS A 65 -4.04 -14.90 10.47
N ASP A 66 -3.79 -16.21 10.33
CA ASP A 66 -3.84 -17.15 11.43
C ASP A 66 -2.77 -16.82 12.49
N ALA A 67 -2.94 -17.30 13.73
CA ALA A 67 -2.04 -17.03 14.84
C ALA A 67 -0.59 -17.51 14.59
N LEU A 68 -0.44 -18.60 13.82
CA LEU A 68 0.86 -19.14 13.40
C LEU A 68 1.37 -18.49 12.10
N GLU A 69 0.59 -17.60 11.48
CA GLU A 69 0.91 -16.93 10.21
C GLU A 69 1.35 -17.91 9.10
N GLN A 70 0.72 -19.10 9.08
CA GLN A 70 0.87 -20.09 8.00
C GLN A 70 -0.28 -20.00 6.98
N TYR A 71 -1.44 -19.51 7.44
CA TYR A 71 -2.65 -19.42 6.63
C TYR A 71 -3.30 -18.04 6.74
N CYS A 72 -3.92 -17.60 5.65
CA CYS A 72 -4.89 -16.55 5.60
C CYS A 72 -6.28 -17.16 5.76
N ILE A 73 -7.03 -16.64 6.70
CA ILE A 73 -8.38 -17.04 7.05
C ILE A 73 -9.36 -16.07 6.38
N ARG A 74 -10.30 -16.61 5.60
CA ARG A 74 -11.40 -15.85 5.00
C ARG A 74 -12.70 -16.63 5.12
N ARG A 75 -13.84 -15.95 5.18
CA ARG A 75 -15.15 -16.60 5.10
C ARG A 75 -15.72 -16.54 3.69
N ASN A 76 -16.31 -17.64 3.24
CA ASN A 76 -17.10 -17.65 2.00
C ASN A 76 -18.49 -17.04 2.22
N LEU A 77 -19.30 -16.96 1.16
CA LEU A 77 -20.68 -16.45 1.20
C LEU A 77 -21.61 -17.28 2.10
N MET A 78 -21.24 -18.54 2.36
CA MET A 78 -21.98 -19.48 3.23
C MET A 78 -21.51 -19.40 4.71
N GLY A 79 -20.53 -18.55 5.03
CA GLY A 79 -19.98 -18.40 6.38
C GLY A 79 -18.91 -19.43 6.77
N GLU A 80 -18.48 -20.28 5.84
CA GLU A 80 -17.45 -21.30 6.07
C GLU A 80 -16.04 -20.69 6.09
N GLU A 81 -15.20 -21.17 7.00
CA GLU A 81 -13.82 -20.74 7.13
C GLU A 81 -12.92 -21.42 6.09
N ILE A 82 -12.33 -20.61 5.20
CA ILE A 82 -11.35 -21.03 4.21
C ILE A 82 -9.95 -20.64 4.69
N ARG A 83 -9.03 -21.60 4.65
CA ARG A 83 -7.61 -21.44 4.95
C ARG A 83 -6.80 -21.46 3.66
N ILE A 84 -6.15 -20.34 3.36
CA ILE A 84 -5.30 -20.15 2.18
C ILE A 84 -3.86 -20.12 2.68
N PRO A 85 -2.90 -20.86 2.11
CA PRO A 85 -1.51 -20.74 2.52
C PRO A 85 -0.99 -19.32 2.31
N ILE A 86 -0.23 -18.81 3.28
CA ILE A 86 0.42 -17.51 3.18
C ILE A 86 1.57 -17.58 2.16
N MET A 87 1.77 -16.46 1.48
CA MET A 87 2.85 -16.19 0.52
C MET A 87 4.01 -15.45 1.16
#